data_AF-A0A7J7X6J1-F1
#
_entry.id   AF-A0A7J7X6J1-F1
#
_cell.length_a   1.000
_cell.length_b   1.000
_cell.length_c   1.000
_cell.angle_alpha   90.00
_cell.angle_beta   90.00
_cell.angle_gamma   90.00
#
_symmetry.space_group_name_H-M   'P 1'
#
loop_
_entity.id
_entity.type
_entity.pdbx_description
1 polymer ?
#
loop_
_entity_poly.entity_id
_entity_poly.type
_entity_poly.pdbx_seq_one_letter_code
_entity_poly.pdbx_strand_id
1 'polypeptide(L)'
;MNTLMTSLPALVQQQGRLLLAANVATLGLLMARLLSTSPALQGTPASRGFFAAAILFLSQSHVARATPGSDQAVLALSPDYEGIWADLQELWFLGMQAFTGCVPLLPWLAPAALRSRWPQELLQLLGSVSPNSVKPEMVAAYQGVLVELARANRLCREAMRLQAGEETASHYRMAALEQCLSEP
;
A
#
# COMPACT_ATOMS: atom_id res chain seq x y z
N MET A 1 7.38 16.84 11.93
CA MET A 1 6.80 16.48 10.62
C MET A 1 7.67 16.94 9.45
N ASN A 2 8.10 18.21 9.37
CA ASN A 2 8.86 18.72 8.22
C ASN A 2 10.12 17.89 7.90
N THR A 3 10.97 17.60 8.89
CA THR A 3 12.18 16.78 8.72
C THR A 3 11.89 15.36 8.23
N LEU A 4 10.81 14.72 8.70
CA LEU A 4 10.43 13.37 8.24
C LEU A 4 9.95 13.40 6.79
N MET A 5 9.15 14.42 6.43
CA MET A 5 8.60 14.56 5.08
C MET A 5 9.69 14.78 4.03
N THR A 6 10.75 15.50 4.38
CA THR A 6 11.88 15.76 3.47
C THR A 6 12.89 14.61 3.43
N SER A 7 12.99 13.80 4.49
CA SER A 7 13.99 12.72 4.57
C SER A 7 13.55 11.43 3.90
N LEU A 8 12.27 11.05 4.00
CA LEU A 8 11.80 9.75 3.49
C LEU A 8 12.08 9.53 1.99
N PRO A 9 11.83 10.49 1.08
CA PRO A 9 12.09 10.29 -0.35
C PRO A 9 13.55 9.94 -0.66
N ALA A 10 14.50 10.54 0.08
CA ALA A 10 15.92 10.23 -0.08
C ALA A 10 16.28 8.86 0.51
N LEU A 11 15.66 8.48 1.64
CA LEU A 11 15.97 7.23 2.34
C LEU A 11 15.47 5.98 1.60
N VAL A 12 14.27 6.02 1.02
CA VAL A 12 13.69 4.86 0.32
C VAL A 12 14.50 4.46 -0.91
N GLN A 13 15.20 5.41 -1.53
CA GLN A 13 16.03 5.17 -2.72
C GLN A 13 17.44 4.64 -2.37
N GLN A 14 17.81 4.61 -1.08
CA GLN A 14 19.15 4.21 -0.66
C GLN A 14 19.18 2.75 -0.23
N GLN A 15 19.94 1.94 -0.98
CA GLN A 15 20.21 0.54 -0.61
C GLN A 15 20.80 0.45 0.81
N GLY A 16 20.30 -0.53 1.58
CA GLY A 16 20.73 -0.76 2.97
C GLY A 16 20.11 0.17 4.02
N ARG A 17 19.25 1.13 3.66
CA ARG A 17 18.56 2.02 4.61
C ARG A 17 17.08 1.74 4.77
N LEU A 18 16.61 0.61 4.25
CA LEU A 18 15.19 0.26 4.20
C LEU A 18 14.56 0.17 5.59
N LEU A 19 15.27 -0.34 6.61
CA LEU A 19 14.77 -0.37 7.98
C LEU A 19 14.57 1.04 8.58
N LEU A 20 15.48 1.97 8.29
CA LEU A 20 15.33 3.37 8.70
C LEU A 20 14.18 4.03 7.92
N ALA A 21 14.07 3.77 6.62
CA ALA A 21 12.96 4.24 5.81
C ALA A 21 11.61 3.72 6.33
N ALA A 22 11.53 2.46 6.74
CA ALA A 22 10.33 1.87 7.37
C ALA A 22 9.95 2.63 8.65
N ASN A 23 10.91 2.88 9.55
CA ASN A 23 10.66 3.65 10.77
C ASN A 23 10.15 5.08 10.47
N VAL A 24 10.81 5.78 9.53
CA VAL A 24 10.43 7.15 9.14
C VAL A 24 9.06 7.17 8.46
N ALA A 25 8.76 6.21 7.59
CA ALA A 25 7.47 6.08 6.92
C ALA A 25 6.36 5.81 7.92
N THR A 26 6.50 4.79 8.76
CA THR A 26 5.49 4.40 9.74
C THR A 26 5.23 5.51 10.74
N LEU A 27 6.27 6.12 11.32
CA LEU A 27 6.10 7.25 12.24
C LEU A 27 5.45 8.45 11.54
N GLY A 28 5.91 8.80 10.34
CA GLY A 28 5.36 9.93 9.60
C GLY A 28 3.89 9.74 9.21
N LEU A 29 3.48 8.52 8.85
CA LEU A 29 2.08 8.18 8.57
C LEU A 29 1.21 8.26 9.83
N LEU A 30 1.71 7.76 10.97
CA LEU A 30 1.01 7.87 12.25
C LEU A 30 0.84 9.34 12.67
N MET A 31 1.89 10.15 12.52
CA MET A 31 1.82 11.60 12.76
C MET A 31 0.86 12.30 11.80
N ALA A 32 0.82 11.88 10.53
CA ALA A 32 -0.07 12.49 9.54
C ALA A 32 -1.55 12.32 9.90
N ARG A 33 -1.93 11.21 10.54
CA ARG A 33 -3.29 11.00 11.05
C ARG A 33 -3.63 11.99 12.16
N LEU A 34 -2.70 12.21 13.10
CA LEU A 34 -2.88 13.13 14.22
C LEU A 34 -2.91 14.60 13.79
N LEU A 35 -2.16 14.93 12.73
CA LEU A 35 -1.98 16.29 12.25
C LEU A 35 -2.75 16.57 10.96
N SER A 36 -3.75 15.77 10.62
CA SER A 36 -4.41 15.80 9.31
C SER A 36 -4.96 17.18 8.92
N THR A 37 -5.40 17.98 9.89
CA THR A 37 -5.89 19.35 9.68
C THR A 37 -4.79 20.40 9.46
N SER A 38 -3.52 20.02 9.64
CA SER A 38 -2.38 20.90 9.45
C SER A 38 -2.24 21.31 7.98
N PRO A 39 -2.06 22.61 7.66
CA PRO A 39 -1.83 23.07 6.30
C PRO A 39 -0.65 22.39 5.60
N ALA A 40 0.36 21.95 6.37
CA ALA A 40 1.53 21.26 5.84
C ALA A 40 1.19 19.93 5.15
N LEU A 41 0.07 19.28 5.53
CA LEU A 41 -0.40 18.01 4.98
C LEU A 41 -1.48 18.18 3.91
N GLN A 42 -1.90 19.41 3.60
CA GLN A 42 -2.95 19.68 2.62
C GLN A 42 -2.40 19.71 1.18
N GLY A 43 -1.66 18.66 0.82
CA GLY A 43 -1.20 18.42 -0.54
C GLY A 43 -0.04 19.33 -0.97
N THR A 44 0.79 19.78 -0.03
CA THR A 44 2.04 20.50 -0.32
C THR A 44 3.03 19.59 -1.08
N PRO A 45 4.03 20.15 -1.79
CA PRO A 45 5.07 19.33 -2.43
C PRO A 45 5.76 18.38 -1.45
N ALA A 46 6.03 18.84 -0.22
CA ALA A 46 6.64 18.03 0.83
C ALA A 46 5.75 16.86 1.27
N SER A 47 4.45 17.11 1.53
CA SER A 47 3.53 16.04 1.92
C SER A 47 3.32 15.05 0.78
N ARG A 48 3.20 15.51 -0.46
CA ARG A 48 3.10 14.65 -1.65
C ARG A 48 4.34 13.78 -1.82
N GLY A 49 5.53 14.35 -1.66
CA GLY A 49 6.80 13.62 -1.72
C GLY A 49 6.90 12.54 -0.65
N PHE A 50 6.55 12.88 0.60
CA PHE A 50 6.50 11.92 1.70
C PHE A 50 5.56 10.75 1.41
N PHE A 51 4.30 11.03 1.04
CA PHE A 51 3.33 9.96 0.78
C PHE A 51 3.68 9.14 -0.45
N ALA A 52 4.28 9.73 -1.50
CA ALA A 52 4.79 8.98 -2.64
C ALA A 52 5.90 7.99 -2.22
N ALA A 53 6.83 8.43 -1.37
CA ALA A 53 7.89 7.57 -0.85
C ALA A 53 7.34 6.48 0.09
N ALA A 54 6.33 6.80 0.91
CA ALA A 54 5.64 5.83 1.75
C ALA A 54 4.89 4.77 0.92
N ILE A 55 4.20 5.17 -0.15
CA ILE A 55 3.56 4.25 -1.09
C ILE A 55 4.60 3.32 -1.71
N LEU A 56 5.73 3.87 -2.17
CA LEU A 56 6.82 3.08 -2.76
C LEU A 56 7.37 2.03 -1.78
N PHE A 57 7.61 2.43 -0.53
CA PHE A 57 8.03 1.52 0.53
C PHE A 57 6.98 0.41 0.78
N LEU A 58 5.70 0.75 0.88
CA LEU A 58 4.67 -0.24 1.18
C LEU A 58 4.45 -1.20 0.00
N SER A 59 4.44 -0.68 -1.23
CA SER A 59 4.11 -1.43 -2.44
C SER A 59 5.19 -2.39 -2.90
N GLN A 60 6.46 -2.09 -2.68
CA GLN A 60 7.58 -2.88 -3.19
C GLN A 60 7.97 -4.09 -2.33
N SER A 61 7.31 -4.30 -1.19
CA SER A 61 7.65 -5.36 -0.24
C SER A 61 7.53 -6.78 -0.80
N HIS A 62 6.60 -7.02 -1.73
CA HIS A 62 6.26 -8.34 -2.23
C HIS A 62 6.18 -8.39 -3.76
N VAL A 63 6.49 -9.56 -4.32
CA VAL A 63 6.46 -9.86 -5.75
C VAL A 63 5.90 -11.27 -6.00
N ALA A 64 5.41 -11.51 -7.21
CA ALA A 64 5.06 -12.85 -7.66
C ALA A 64 6.35 -13.61 -8.00
N ARG A 65 6.55 -14.78 -7.38
CA ARG A 65 7.68 -15.67 -7.67
C ARG A 65 7.17 -16.97 -8.29
N ALA A 66 7.64 -17.26 -9.50
CA ALA A 66 7.33 -18.53 -10.15
C ALA A 66 7.90 -19.70 -9.33
N THR A 67 7.08 -20.73 -9.14
CA THR A 67 7.48 -21.99 -8.50
C THR A 67 7.66 -23.07 -9.55
N PRO A 68 8.81 -23.77 -9.60
CA PRO A 68 9.03 -24.84 -10.56
C PRO A 68 7.94 -25.92 -10.45
N GLY A 69 7.29 -26.25 -11.58
CA GLY A 69 6.28 -27.31 -11.64
C GLY A 69 4.86 -26.90 -11.20
N SER A 70 4.59 -25.61 -11.03
CA SER A 70 3.24 -25.07 -10.79
C SER A 70 2.92 -23.98 -11.81
N ASP A 71 1.69 -23.99 -12.32
CA ASP A 71 1.19 -22.96 -13.24
C ASP A 71 0.89 -21.63 -12.54
N GLN A 72 0.82 -21.62 -11.20
CA GLN A 72 0.62 -20.41 -10.40
C GLN A 72 1.89 -20.01 -9.65
N ALA A 73 2.16 -18.70 -9.64
CA ALA A 73 3.20 -18.11 -8.80
C ALA A 73 2.76 -18.04 -7.33
N VAL A 74 3.73 -17.84 -6.44
CA VAL A 74 3.49 -17.58 -5.01
C VAL A 74 3.87 -16.15 -4.68
N LEU A 75 3.21 -15.58 -3.68
CA LEU A 75 3.62 -14.30 -3.11
C LEU A 75 4.92 -14.50 -2.33
N ALA A 76 5.97 -13.80 -2.73
CA ALA A 76 7.26 -13.81 -2.07
C ALA A 76 7.69 -12.39 -1.72
N LEU A 77 8.64 -12.26 -0.80
CA LEU A 77 9.29 -10.98 -0.54
C LEU A 77 10.14 -10.58 -1.74
N SER A 78 10.24 -9.27 -1.99
CA SER A 78 11.22 -8.76 -2.95
C SER A 78 12.64 -8.88 -2.37
N PRO A 79 13.67 -8.97 -3.23
CA PRO A 79 15.06 -9.19 -2.78
C PRO A 79 15.56 -8.18 -1.74
N ASP A 80 15.13 -6.91 -1.86
CA ASP A 80 15.54 -5.85 -0.95
C ASP A 80 14.96 -6.01 0.47
N TYR A 81 13.87 -6.78 0.62
CA TYR A 81 13.16 -6.97 1.89
C TYR A 81 13.52 -8.31 2.55
N GLU A 82 13.88 -9.35 1.78
CA GLU A 82 14.12 -10.71 2.27
C GLU A 82 15.04 -10.78 3.49
N GLY A 83 16.21 -10.12 3.42
CA GLY A 83 17.23 -10.20 4.46
C GLY A 83 16.90 -9.48 5.78
N ILE A 84 15.90 -8.58 5.78
CA ILE A 84 15.56 -7.71 6.91
C ILE A 84 14.08 -7.79 7.31
N TRP A 85 13.30 -8.66 6.66
CA TRP A 85 11.86 -8.72 6.84
C TRP A 85 11.45 -9.01 8.28
N ALA A 86 12.21 -9.85 9.00
CA ALA A 86 11.93 -10.18 10.38
C ALA A 86 11.84 -8.93 11.28
N ASP A 87 12.74 -7.96 11.06
CA ASP A 87 12.80 -6.69 11.80
C ASP A 87 11.84 -5.63 11.24
N LEU A 88 11.40 -5.80 9.99
CA LEU A 88 10.63 -4.80 9.25
C LEU A 88 9.13 -5.08 9.21
N GLN A 89 8.71 -6.35 9.30
CA GLN A 89 7.32 -6.79 9.05
C GLN A 89 6.29 -6.03 9.89
N GLU A 90 6.58 -5.81 11.19
CA GLU A 90 5.66 -5.10 12.08
C GLU A 90 5.51 -3.63 11.66
N LEU A 91 6.61 -2.99 11.28
CA LEU A 91 6.60 -1.62 10.76
C LEU A 91 5.83 -1.52 9.45
N TRP A 92 5.94 -2.53 8.58
CA TRP A 92 5.18 -2.58 7.34
C TRP A 92 3.67 -2.70 7.60
N PHE A 93 3.24 -3.61 8.49
CA PHE A 93 1.83 -3.75 8.86
C PHE A 93 1.27 -2.47 9.50
N LEU A 94 2.02 -1.85 10.42
CA LEU A 94 1.64 -0.57 11.02
C LEU A 94 1.60 0.55 9.97
N GLY A 95 2.53 0.55 9.02
CA GLY A 95 2.57 1.48 7.90
C GLY A 95 1.36 1.34 6.98
N MET A 96 0.97 0.12 6.62
CA MET A 96 -0.25 -0.18 5.85
C MET A 96 -1.48 0.39 6.56
N GLN A 97 -1.66 0.06 7.85
CA GLN A 97 -2.79 0.54 8.65
C GLN A 97 -2.81 2.07 8.79
N ALA A 98 -1.64 2.67 9.03
CA ALA A 98 -1.52 4.12 9.16
C ALA A 98 -1.81 4.83 7.83
N PHE A 99 -1.34 4.30 6.71
CA PHE A 99 -1.66 4.80 5.38
C PHE A 99 -3.16 4.73 5.11
N THR A 100 -3.78 3.56 5.32
CA THR A 100 -5.22 3.36 5.19
C THR A 100 -6.00 4.39 6.01
N GLY A 101 -5.60 4.62 7.26
CA GLY A 101 -6.21 5.62 8.13
C GLY A 101 -5.99 7.09 7.70
N CYS A 102 -5.02 7.38 6.83
CA CYS A 102 -4.82 8.71 6.27
C CYS A 102 -5.75 9.01 5.08
N VAL A 103 -6.15 7.99 4.33
CA VAL A 103 -6.94 8.14 3.09
C VAL A 103 -8.22 8.97 3.27
N PRO A 104 -9.10 8.69 4.26
CA PRO A 104 -10.31 9.51 4.45
C PRO A 104 -10.00 10.91 5.01
N LEU A 105 -8.83 11.12 5.60
CA LEU A 105 -8.44 12.40 6.22
C LEU A 105 -7.79 13.37 5.23
N LEU A 106 -7.25 12.86 4.12
CA LEU A 106 -6.46 13.62 3.15
C LEU A 106 -7.04 13.42 1.74
N PRO A 107 -7.98 14.28 1.28
CA PRO A 107 -8.71 14.07 0.02
C PRO A 107 -7.83 13.95 -1.23
N TRP A 108 -6.63 14.53 -1.21
CA TRP A 108 -5.67 14.46 -2.31
C TRP A 108 -4.91 13.12 -2.37
N LEU A 109 -4.98 12.29 -1.32
CA LEU A 109 -4.17 11.07 -1.19
C LEU A 109 -4.65 9.94 -2.11
N ALA A 110 -5.97 9.68 -2.18
CA ALA A 110 -6.49 8.65 -3.07
C ALA A 110 -6.16 8.91 -4.56
N PRO A 111 -6.33 10.13 -5.11
CA PRO A 111 -5.81 10.47 -6.43
C PRO A 111 -4.30 10.29 -6.59
N ALA A 112 -3.51 10.51 -5.53
CA ALA A 112 -2.07 10.32 -5.56
C ALA A 112 -1.68 8.84 -5.64
N ALA A 113 -2.34 7.98 -4.85
CA ALA A 113 -2.15 6.54 -4.91
C ALA A 113 -2.60 5.94 -6.25
N LEU A 114 -3.65 6.48 -6.86
CA LEU A 114 -4.07 6.08 -8.20
C LEU A 114 -3.00 6.39 -9.25
N ARG A 115 -2.39 7.58 -9.18
CA ARG A 115 -1.33 8.00 -10.11
C ARG A 115 -0.06 7.17 -9.97
N SER A 116 0.23 6.66 -8.77
CA SER A 116 1.36 5.74 -8.56
C SER A 116 1.07 4.31 -9.02
N ARG A 117 -0.14 4.04 -9.57
CA ARG A 117 -0.60 2.72 -10.01
C ARG A 117 -0.63 1.63 -8.94
N TRP A 118 -0.41 2.00 -7.68
CA TRP A 118 -0.31 1.03 -6.59
C TRP A 118 -1.55 0.13 -6.46
N PRO A 119 -2.80 0.65 -6.42
CA PRO A 119 -3.96 -0.23 -6.28
C PRO A 119 -4.12 -1.20 -7.47
N GLN A 120 -3.79 -0.77 -8.69
CA GLN A 120 -3.85 -1.63 -9.87
C GLN A 120 -2.76 -2.71 -9.86
N GLU A 121 -1.52 -2.34 -9.55
CA GLU A 121 -0.40 -3.27 -9.45
C GLU A 121 -0.60 -4.28 -8.32
N LEU A 122 -1.23 -3.86 -7.21
CA LEU A 122 -1.57 -4.76 -6.11
C LEU A 122 -2.63 -5.78 -6.53
N LEU A 123 -3.69 -5.37 -7.23
CA LEU A 123 -4.69 -6.30 -7.76
C LEU A 123 -4.08 -7.25 -8.79
N GLN A 124 -3.23 -6.75 -9.68
CA GLN A 124 -2.51 -7.58 -10.65
C GLN A 124 -1.61 -8.61 -9.96
N LEU A 125 -0.87 -8.20 -8.93
CA LEU A 125 -0.04 -9.10 -8.13
C LEU A 125 -0.89 -10.21 -7.51
N LEU A 126 -1.97 -9.85 -6.82
CA LEU A 126 -2.87 -10.82 -6.19
C LEU A 126 -3.54 -11.75 -7.20
N GLY A 127 -3.94 -11.25 -8.37
CA GLY A 127 -4.50 -12.07 -9.45
C GLY A 127 -3.49 -13.03 -10.09
N SER A 128 -2.17 -12.78 -9.93
CA SER A 128 -1.11 -13.61 -10.51
C SER A 128 -0.56 -14.70 -9.56
N VAL A 129 -0.90 -14.64 -8.27
CA VAL A 129 -0.39 -15.56 -7.25
C VAL A 129 -1.50 -16.42 -6.66
N SER A 130 -1.13 -17.61 -6.19
CA SER A 130 -2.07 -18.52 -5.55
C SER A 130 -2.52 -17.95 -4.19
N PRO A 131 -3.83 -17.93 -3.86
CA PRO A 131 -4.32 -17.42 -2.57
C PRO A 131 -3.74 -18.13 -1.36
N ASN A 132 -3.44 -19.43 -1.51
CA ASN A 132 -2.86 -20.24 -0.43
C ASN A 132 -1.44 -19.78 -0.05
N SER A 133 -0.78 -18.99 -0.91
CA SER A 133 0.53 -18.39 -0.60
C SER A 133 0.45 -17.08 0.17
N VAL A 134 -0.72 -16.45 0.25
CA VAL A 134 -0.90 -15.14 0.90
C VAL A 134 -1.50 -15.35 2.28
N LYS A 135 -0.77 -14.88 3.31
CA LYS A 135 -1.23 -15.00 4.69
C LYS A 135 -2.49 -14.14 4.94
N PRO A 136 -3.44 -14.58 5.79
CA PRO A 136 -4.68 -13.84 6.06
C PRO A 136 -4.47 -12.40 6.53
N GLU A 137 -3.46 -12.14 7.35
CA GLU A 137 -3.12 -10.80 7.83
C GLU A 137 -2.68 -9.85 6.70
N MET A 138 -2.01 -10.37 5.68
CA MET A 138 -1.63 -9.59 4.49
C MET A 138 -2.86 -9.30 3.62
N VAL A 139 -3.74 -10.29 3.44
CA VAL A 139 -5.03 -10.10 2.75
C VAL A 139 -5.83 -8.99 3.43
N ALA A 140 -5.90 -8.99 4.76
CA ALA A 140 -6.59 -7.95 5.52
C ALA A 140 -5.95 -6.56 5.33
N ALA A 141 -4.61 -6.46 5.36
CA ALA A 141 -3.89 -5.21 5.14
C ALA A 141 -4.12 -4.65 3.71
N TYR A 142 -4.02 -5.50 2.70
CA TYR A 142 -4.27 -5.13 1.30
C TYR A 142 -5.73 -4.71 1.06
N GLN A 143 -6.68 -5.48 1.59
CA GLN A 143 -8.10 -5.12 1.52
C GLN A 143 -8.36 -3.74 2.14
N GLY A 144 -7.79 -3.46 3.31
CA GLY A 144 -7.97 -2.18 3.99
C GLY A 144 -7.55 -0.99 3.12
N VAL A 145 -6.38 -1.07 2.48
CA VAL A 145 -5.92 -0.03 1.55
C VAL A 145 -6.84 0.11 0.34
N LEU A 146 -7.17 -1.00 -0.34
CA LEU A 146 -7.99 -0.98 -1.56
C LEU A 146 -9.39 -0.42 -1.28
N VAL A 147 -10.03 -0.83 -0.18
CA VAL A 147 -11.36 -0.35 0.23
C VAL A 147 -11.36 1.14 0.48
N GLU A 148 -10.43 1.65 1.29
CA GLU A 148 -10.42 3.08 1.62
C GLU A 148 -10.10 3.95 0.39
N LEU A 149 -9.22 3.48 -0.50
CA LEU A 149 -8.95 4.17 -1.77
C LEU A 149 -10.19 4.20 -2.68
N ALA A 150 -10.92 3.09 -2.80
CA ALA A 150 -12.14 2.99 -3.62
C ALA A 150 -13.32 3.79 -3.04
N ARG A 151 -13.40 3.91 -1.71
CA ARG A 151 -14.38 4.77 -1.02
C ARG A 151 -14.07 6.24 -1.19
N ALA A 152 -12.81 6.62 -1.01
CA ALA A 152 -12.39 8.03 -1.06
C ALA A 152 -12.37 8.62 -2.48
N ASN A 153 -12.28 7.79 -3.53
CA ASN A 153 -12.22 8.30 -4.89
C ASN A 153 -12.87 7.36 -5.92
N ARG A 154 -13.86 7.88 -6.67
CA ARG A 154 -14.56 7.14 -7.71
C ARG A 154 -13.65 6.62 -8.82
N LEU A 155 -12.65 7.39 -9.25
CA LEU A 155 -11.70 6.94 -10.28
C LEU A 155 -10.82 5.79 -9.78
N CYS A 156 -10.48 5.74 -8.48
CA CYS A 156 -9.83 4.58 -7.88
C CYS A 156 -10.72 3.34 -8.00
N ARG A 157 -12.00 3.47 -7.64
CA ARG A 157 -12.98 2.38 -7.72
C ARG A 157 -13.13 1.85 -9.15
N GLU A 158 -13.29 2.74 -10.12
CA GLU A 158 -13.41 2.38 -11.54
C GLU A 158 -12.13 1.71 -12.06
N ALA A 159 -10.95 2.21 -11.68
CA ALA A 159 -9.67 1.60 -12.06
C ALA A 159 -9.50 0.20 -11.47
N MET A 160 -9.95 -0.03 -10.23
CA MET A 160 -9.91 -1.36 -9.61
C MET A 160 -10.87 -2.34 -10.29
N ARG A 161 -12.08 -1.90 -10.68
CA ARG A 161 -13.03 -2.71 -11.46
C ARG A 161 -12.42 -3.17 -12.78
N LEU A 162 -11.77 -2.26 -13.51
CA LEU A 162 -11.09 -2.55 -14.78
C LEU A 162 -9.92 -3.55 -14.61
N GLN A 163 -9.35 -3.64 -13.41
CA GLN A 163 -8.24 -4.54 -13.08
C GLN A 163 -8.72 -5.86 -12.44
N ALA A 164 -9.93 -6.33 -12.77
CA ALA A 164 -10.53 -7.55 -12.20
C ALA A 164 -10.58 -7.53 -10.66
N GLY A 165 -10.84 -6.34 -10.08
CA GLY A 165 -10.88 -6.15 -8.64
C GLY A 165 -11.95 -6.96 -7.93
N GLU A 166 -13.13 -7.15 -8.55
CA GLU A 166 -14.22 -7.96 -7.99
C GLU A 166 -13.86 -9.45 -7.95
N GLU A 167 -13.29 -9.98 -9.04
CA GLU A 167 -12.82 -11.37 -9.10
C GLU A 167 -11.72 -11.63 -8.08
N THR A 168 -10.75 -10.71 -7.99
CA THR A 168 -9.66 -10.78 -7.00
C THR A 168 -10.23 -10.72 -5.58
N ALA A 169 -11.18 -9.82 -5.31
CA ALA A 169 -11.81 -9.71 -4.00
C ALA A 169 -12.51 -11.01 -3.61
N SER A 170 -13.29 -11.60 -4.52
CA SER A 170 -13.97 -12.88 -4.29
C SER A 170 -12.97 -14.01 -4.02
N HIS A 171 -11.92 -14.11 -4.85
CA HIS A 171 -10.89 -15.16 -4.75
C HIS A 171 -10.15 -15.13 -3.41
N TYR A 172 -9.88 -13.94 -2.88
CA TYR A 172 -9.21 -13.72 -1.60
C TYR A 172 -10.18 -13.52 -0.42
N ARG A 173 -11.49 -13.68 -0.63
CA ARG A 173 -12.55 -13.49 0.37
C ARG A 173 -12.53 -12.09 1.01
N MET A 174 -12.21 -11.07 0.22
CA MET A 174 -12.23 -9.67 0.60
C MET A 174 -13.64 -9.08 0.51
N ALA A 175 -14.53 -9.50 1.40
CA ALA A 175 -15.95 -9.11 1.37
C ALA A 175 -16.19 -7.58 1.37
N ALA A 176 -15.35 -6.81 2.06
CA ALA A 176 -15.50 -5.36 2.11
C ALA A 176 -15.11 -4.69 0.79
N LEU A 177 -14.11 -5.25 0.08
CA LEU A 177 -13.72 -4.76 -1.23
C LEU A 177 -14.77 -5.13 -2.28
N GLU A 178 -15.25 -6.37 -2.26
CA GLU A 178 -16.32 -6.83 -3.15
C GLU A 178 -17.55 -5.91 -3.05
N GLN A 179 -18.05 -5.68 -1.83
CA GLN A 179 -19.17 -4.76 -1.61
C GLN A 179 -18.87 -3.34 -2.12
N CYS A 180 -17.68 -2.81 -1.83
CA CYS A 180 -17.29 -1.46 -2.26
C CYS A 180 -17.21 -1.33 -3.79
N LEU A 181 -16.80 -2.40 -4.48
CA LEU A 181 -16.70 -2.44 -5.94
C LEU A 181 -18.03 -2.76 -6.61
N SER A 182 -19.03 -3.34 -5.93
CA SER A 182 -20.37 -3.55 -6.50
C SER A 182 -21.30 -2.34 -6.40
N GLU A 183 -20.98 -1.36 -5.55
CA GLU A 183 -21.77 -0.12 -5.40
C GLU A 183 -21.72 0.76 -6.67
N PRO A 184 -22.86 1.18 -7.24
CA PRO A 184 -22.93 1.87 -8.55
C PRO A 184 -22.04 3.11 -8.66
#